data_AF-A0A0D3JNB5-F1
#
_entry.id   AF-A0A0D3JNB5-F1
#
_cell.length_a   1.000
_cell.length_b   1.000
_cell.length_c   1.000
_cell.angle_alpha   90.00
_cell.angle_beta   90.00
_cell.angle_gamma   90.00
#
_symmetry.space_group_name_H-M   'P 1'
#
loop_
_entity.id
_entity.type
_entity.pdbx_description
1 polymer ?
#
loop_
_entity_poly.entity_id
_entity_poly.type
_entity_poly.pdbx_seq_one_letter_code
_entity_poly.pdbx_strand_id
1 'polypeptide(L)'
;MADDHSLCSRDLIEAAADSCAFARQHCASDAAGLFGSYVPLYYCQLGASPAAFAPLCALLLLLTICCLGSTADLFFIPQLTLLSELLVLPPDVAGITLLAFGNGAPDVFTAVAVANRADFPLLLSDLLGGSVFITTVVLGAVAWYANAPP
;
A
#
# COMPACT_ATOMS: atom_id res chain seq x y z
N MET A 1 15.07 -14.68 23.84
CA MET A 1 15.46 -13.64 22.87
C MET A 1 14.21 -12.78 22.75
N ALA A 2 14.16 -11.67 23.46
CA ALA A 2 12.92 -10.91 23.64
C ALA A 2 12.68 -10.04 22.41
N ASP A 3 11.49 -10.14 21.83
CA ASP A 3 11.07 -9.48 20.60
C ASP A 3 11.03 -7.95 20.76
N ASP A 4 11.97 -7.25 20.12
CA ASP A 4 12.07 -5.79 20.03
C ASP A 4 10.82 -5.16 19.36
N HIS A 5 10.16 -5.92 18.47
CA HIS A 5 8.87 -5.57 17.83
C HIS A 5 7.74 -5.27 18.83
N SER A 6 7.79 -5.82 20.05
CA SER A 6 6.74 -5.61 21.06
C SER A 6 6.74 -4.21 21.68
N LEU A 7 7.88 -3.51 21.62
CA LEU A 7 8.06 -2.20 22.27
C LEU A 7 7.64 -1.02 21.41
N CYS A 8 7.45 -1.21 20.10
CA CYS A 8 6.99 -0.20 19.16
C CYS A 8 5.45 -0.11 19.04
N SER A 9 4.75 -0.19 20.17
CA SER A 9 3.28 -0.01 20.23
C SER A 9 2.91 1.45 20.48
N ARG A 10 1.83 1.95 19.87
CA ARG A 10 1.36 3.33 20.08
C ARG A 10 1.17 3.67 21.55
N ASP A 11 0.61 2.76 22.33
CA ASP A 11 0.35 2.97 23.77
C ASP A 11 1.64 3.24 24.55
N LEU A 12 2.74 2.54 24.23
CA LEU A 12 4.03 2.73 24.91
C LEU A 12 4.70 4.05 24.50
N ILE A 13 4.55 4.46 23.24
CA ILE A 13 5.10 5.71 22.71
C ILE A 13 4.36 6.93 23.31
N GLU A 14 3.02 6.83 23.44
CA GLU A 14 2.17 7.88 24.00
C GLU A 14 2.23 7.95 25.53
N ALA A 15 2.57 6.84 26.21
CA ALA A 15 2.80 6.80 27.66
C ALA A 15 4.18 7.34 28.08
N ALA A 16 5.15 7.40 27.15
CA ALA A 16 6.48 7.91 27.44
C ALA A 16 6.49 9.45 27.59
N ALA A 17 7.26 9.97 28.54
CA ALA A 17 7.41 11.41 28.75
C ALA A 17 7.96 12.15 27.52
N ASP A 18 8.85 11.50 26.76
CA ASP A 18 9.41 11.99 25.50
C ASP A 18 9.18 10.97 24.38
N SER A 19 8.00 11.04 23.74
CA SER A 19 7.61 10.12 22.65
C SER A 19 8.61 10.07 21.50
N CYS A 20 9.26 11.18 21.15
CA CYS A 20 10.27 11.23 20.09
C CYS A 20 11.58 10.50 20.46
N ALA A 21 12.06 10.66 21.70
CA ALA A 21 13.27 9.98 22.15
C ALA A 21 13.03 8.47 22.25
N PHE A 22 11.86 8.07 22.75
CA PHE A 22 11.45 6.67 22.84
C PHE A 22 11.35 6.01 21.46
N ALA A 23 10.69 6.67 20.49
CA ALA A 23 10.54 6.16 19.11
C ALA A 23 11.88 6.03 18.38
N ARG A 24 12.84 6.94 18.59
CA ARG A 24 14.17 6.83 17.98
C ARG A 24 15.01 5.67 18.51
N GLN A 25 14.82 5.30 19.78
CA GLN A 25 15.59 4.23 20.40
C GLN A 25 15.02 2.85 20.10
N HIS A 26 13.69 2.71 20.07
CA HIS A 26 13.02 1.40 19.98
C HIS A 26 12.31 1.14 18.64
N CYS A 27 12.10 2.14 17.79
CA CYS A 27 11.35 1.99 16.52
C CYS A 27 12.19 2.35 15.26
N ALA A 28 13.50 2.53 15.39
CA ALA A 28 14.33 2.94 14.26
C ALA A 28 14.50 1.84 13.19
N SER A 29 14.42 0.56 13.58
CA SER A 29 14.68 -0.58 12.68
C SER A 29 13.41 -1.27 12.14
N ASP A 30 12.25 -1.05 12.77
CA ASP A 30 11.00 -1.76 12.45
C ASP A 30 10.32 -1.32 11.15
N ALA A 31 10.67 -0.14 10.67
CA ALA A 31 10.03 0.51 9.53
C ALA A 31 11.05 0.90 8.45
N ALA A 32 12.08 0.08 8.23
CA ALA A 32 13.07 0.30 7.18
C ALA A 32 12.48 0.08 5.77
N GLY A 33 11.61 0.99 5.33
CA GLY A 33 11.21 1.14 3.93
C GLY A 33 12.29 1.89 3.14
N LEU A 34 12.09 2.01 1.83
CA LEU A 34 12.99 2.71 0.90
C LEU A 34 13.30 4.17 1.31
N PHE A 35 12.45 4.78 2.14
CA PHE A 35 12.56 6.16 2.61
C PHE A 35 12.93 6.29 4.11
N GLY A 36 13.31 5.20 4.78
CA GLY A 36 13.64 5.18 6.21
C GLY A 36 12.43 4.99 7.13
N SER A 37 12.66 5.02 8.44
CA SER A 37 11.63 4.75 9.47
C SER A 37 10.61 5.90 9.58
N TYR A 38 9.33 5.60 9.30
CA TYR A 38 8.23 6.57 9.32
C TYR A 38 7.77 6.93 10.74
N VAL A 39 7.98 6.05 11.72
CA VAL A 39 7.57 6.27 13.12
C VAL A 39 8.30 7.47 13.75
N PRO A 40 9.65 7.54 13.75
CA PRO A 40 10.35 8.72 14.25
C PRO A 40 10.10 9.96 13.39
N LEU A 41 9.82 9.82 12.09
CA LEU A 41 9.43 10.97 11.24
C LEU A 41 8.13 11.61 11.76
N TYR A 42 7.10 10.79 12.04
CA TYR A 42 5.80 11.25 12.52
C TYR A 42 5.87 11.90 13.91
N TYR A 43 6.53 11.24 14.86
CA TYR A 43 6.60 11.73 16.25
C TYR A 43 7.62 12.85 16.46
N CYS A 44 8.75 12.88 15.72
CA CYS A 44 9.80 13.88 15.94
C CYS A 44 9.75 15.10 15.00
N GLN A 45 9.33 14.96 13.73
CA GLN A 45 9.34 16.06 12.77
C GLN A 45 7.95 16.68 12.56
N LEU A 46 6.90 15.86 12.53
CA LEU A 46 5.52 16.31 12.31
C LEU A 46 4.74 16.63 13.60
N GLY A 47 5.37 16.42 14.76
CA GLY A 47 4.81 16.76 16.07
C GLY A 47 3.54 15.97 16.42
N ALA A 48 3.40 14.74 15.91
CA ALA A 48 2.22 13.88 16.08
C ALA A 48 0.88 14.55 15.72
N SER A 49 0.92 15.60 14.89
CA SER A 49 -0.28 16.34 14.51
C SER A 49 -0.96 15.68 13.30
N PRO A 50 -2.21 15.19 13.43
CA PRO A 50 -2.89 14.52 12.31
C PRO A 50 -3.16 15.47 11.15
N ALA A 51 -3.30 16.77 11.41
CA ALA A 51 -3.57 17.79 10.40
C ALA A 51 -2.40 18.01 9.41
N ALA A 52 -1.14 17.78 9.82
CA ALA A 52 0.02 17.91 8.94
C ALA A 52 0.30 16.61 8.17
N PHE A 53 0.00 15.45 8.78
CA PHE A 53 0.27 14.14 8.19
C PHE A 53 -0.78 13.72 7.15
N ALA A 54 -2.06 14.03 7.38
CA ALA A 54 -3.15 13.70 6.47
C ALA A 54 -2.96 14.23 5.04
N PRO A 55 -2.62 15.53 4.80
CA PRO A 55 -2.42 16.03 3.44
C PRO A 55 -1.19 15.40 2.76
N LEU A 56 -0.12 15.09 3.52
CA LEU A 56 1.04 14.38 2.99
C LEU A 56 0.66 12.97 2.51
N CYS A 57 -0.11 12.23 3.30
CA CYS A 57 -0.59 10.90 2.92
C CYS A 57 -1.53 10.95 1.72
N ALA A 58 -2.45 11.92 1.69
CA ALA A 58 -3.36 12.11 0.56
C ALA A 58 -2.60 12.46 -0.73
N LEU A 59 -1.58 13.34 -0.63
CA LEU A 59 -0.70 13.68 -1.75
C LEU A 59 0.06 12.47 -2.27
N LEU A 60 0.66 11.68 -1.37
CA LEU A 60 1.38 10.45 -1.73
C LEU A 60 0.43 9.44 -2.39
N LEU A 61 -0.76 9.24 -1.83
CA LEU A 61 -1.78 8.34 -2.39
C LEU A 61 -2.18 8.78 -3.81
N LEU A 62 -2.49 10.06 -4.01
CA LEU A 62 -2.82 10.60 -5.35
C LEU A 62 -1.65 10.43 -6.32
N LEU A 63 -0.42 10.73 -5.89
CA LEU A 63 0.78 10.57 -6.71
C LEU A 63 0.98 9.13 -7.14
N THR A 64 0.82 8.16 -6.22
CA THR A 64 0.94 6.74 -6.54
C THR A 64 -0.14 6.27 -7.51
N ILE A 65 -1.41 6.68 -7.33
CA ILE A 65 -2.49 6.34 -8.26
C ILE A 65 -2.22 6.91 -9.67
N CYS A 66 -1.81 8.17 -9.77
CA CYS A 66 -1.47 8.78 -11.06
C CYS A 66 -0.28 8.08 -11.73
N CYS A 67 0.74 7.74 -10.95
CA CYS A 67 1.92 7.02 -11.45
C CYS A 67 1.54 5.61 -11.93
N LEU A 68 0.70 4.89 -11.18
CA LEU A 68 0.21 3.56 -11.54
C LEU A 68 -0.60 3.62 -12.84
N GLY A 69 -1.51 4.59 -12.97
CA GLY A 69 -2.31 4.80 -14.18
C GLY A 69 -1.45 5.11 -15.41
N SER A 70 -0.52 6.06 -15.29
CA SER A 70 0.39 6.41 -16.38
C SER A 70 1.28 5.23 -16.79
N THR A 71 1.75 4.45 -15.81
CA THR A 71 2.57 3.26 -16.09
C THR A 71 1.74 2.17 -16.78
N ALA A 72 0.48 2.00 -16.37
CA ALA A 72 -0.43 1.05 -17.00
C ALA A 72 -0.66 1.41 -18.47
N ASP A 73 -0.98 2.66 -18.77
CA ASP A 73 -1.29 3.11 -20.12
C ASP A 73 -0.06 3.01 -21.06
N LEU A 74 1.13 3.38 -20.57
CA LEU A 74 2.34 3.46 -21.38
C LEU A 74 3.10 2.14 -21.51
N PHE A 75 3.07 1.29 -20.47
CA PHE A 75 3.94 0.10 -20.38
C PHE A 75 3.23 -1.19 -19.99
N PHE A 76 1.93 -1.17 -19.67
CA PHE A 76 1.23 -2.41 -19.36
C PHE A 76 0.37 -2.84 -20.55
N ILE A 77 -0.44 -1.94 -21.09
CA ILE A 77 -1.35 -2.25 -22.20
C ILE A 77 -0.60 -2.77 -23.46
N PRO A 78 0.48 -2.14 -23.95
CA PRO A 78 1.18 -2.65 -25.15
C PRO A 78 1.77 -4.05 -24.95
N GLN A 79 2.26 -4.34 -23.74
CA GLN A 79 2.88 -5.59 -23.34
C GLN A 79 1.83 -6.70 -23.22
N LEU A 80 0.63 -6.36 -22.74
CA LEU A 80 -0.51 -7.27 -22.75
C LEU A 80 -0.91 -7.67 -24.17
N THR A 81 -0.92 -6.74 -25.12
CA THR A 81 -1.22 -7.06 -26.54
C THR A 81 -0.23 -8.09 -27.10
N LEU A 82 1.06 -7.89 -26.85
CA LEU A 82 2.10 -8.86 -27.28
C LEU A 82 1.93 -10.23 -26.60
N LEU A 83 1.64 -10.26 -25.29
CA LEU A 83 1.39 -11.52 -24.59
C LEU A 83 0.13 -12.22 -25.10
N SER A 84 -0.91 -11.46 -25.43
CA SER A 84 -2.16 -11.97 -25.99
C SER A 84 -1.93 -12.70 -27.31
N GLU A 85 -1.10 -12.12 -28.19
CA GLU A 85 -0.70 -12.75 -29.45
C GLU A 85 0.13 -14.02 -29.21
N LEU A 86 1.05 -14.00 -28.26
CA LEU A 86 1.92 -15.14 -27.96
C LEU A 86 1.17 -16.33 -27.35
N LEU A 87 0.24 -16.05 -26.42
CA LEU A 87 -0.55 -17.08 -25.76
C LEU A 87 -1.79 -17.48 -26.58
N VAL A 88 -2.08 -16.81 -27.70
CA VAL A 88 -3.27 -17.02 -28.54
C VAL A 88 -4.56 -16.82 -27.73
N LEU A 89 -4.58 -15.79 -26.88
CA LEU A 89 -5.77 -15.36 -26.15
C LEU A 89 -6.40 -14.11 -26.80
N PRO A 90 -7.71 -13.87 -26.58
CA PRO A 90 -8.30 -12.56 -26.82
C PRO A 90 -7.69 -11.51 -25.89
N PRO A 91 -7.42 -10.29 -26.37
CA PRO A 91 -6.77 -9.22 -25.59
C PRO A 91 -7.53 -8.86 -24.32
N ASP A 92 -8.86 -8.92 -24.35
CA ASP A 92 -9.70 -8.66 -23.17
C ASP A 92 -9.50 -9.71 -22.08
N VAL A 93 -9.38 -10.99 -22.47
CA VAL A 93 -9.19 -12.11 -21.54
C VAL A 93 -7.76 -12.11 -20.99
N ALA A 94 -6.78 -11.81 -21.84
CA ALA A 94 -5.39 -11.64 -21.41
C ALA A 94 -5.26 -10.47 -20.43
N GLY A 95 -5.92 -9.34 -20.73
CA GLY A 95 -5.94 -8.14 -19.89
C GLY A 95 -6.50 -8.42 -18.50
N ILE A 96 -7.71 -8.97 -18.38
CA ILE A 96 -8.31 -9.26 -17.07
C ILE A 96 -7.47 -10.27 -16.26
N THR A 97 -6.88 -11.28 -16.90
CA THR A 97 -6.13 -12.35 -16.21
C THR A 97 -4.77 -11.86 -15.73
N LEU A 98 -4.02 -11.20 -16.60
CA LEU A 98 -2.67 -10.71 -16.29
C LEU A 98 -2.73 -9.49 -15.37
N LEU A 99 -3.76 -8.65 -15.47
CA LEU A 99 -4.01 -7.57 -14.51
C LEU A 99 -4.32 -8.14 -13.12
N ALA A 100 -5.19 -9.15 -13.03
CA ALA A 100 -5.50 -9.83 -11.76
C ALA A 100 -4.24 -10.47 -11.16
N PHE A 101 -3.42 -11.13 -11.99
CA PHE A 101 -2.15 -11.71 -11.55
C PHE A 101 -1.16 -10.64 -11.08
N GLY A 102 -1.02 -9.54 -11.82
CA GLY A 102 -0.11 -8.43 -11.48
C GLY A 102 -0.48 -7.75 -10.16
N ASN A 103 -1.77 -7.52 -9.91
CA ASN A 103 -2.25 -6.94 -8.66
C ASN A 103 -2.06 -7.90 -7.47
N GLY A 104 -2.26 -9.21 -7.65
CA GLY A 104 -2.13 -10.19 -6.56
C GLY A 104 -0.68 -10.58 -6.22
N ALA A 105 0.28 -10.34 -7.12
CA ALA A 105 1.69 -10.66 -6.89
C ALA A 105 2.28 -10.01 -5.62
N PRO A 106 2.18 -8.67 -5.40
CA PRO A 106 2.67 -8.04 -4.18
C PRO A 106 1.97 -8.59 -2.92
N ASP A 107 0.66 -8.83 -2.96
CA ASP A 107 -0.09 -9.38 -1.83
C ASP A 107 0.44 -10.77 -1.42
N VAL A 108 0.76 -11.62 -2.39
CA VAL A 108 1.38 -12.93 -2.15
C VAL A 108 2.78 -12.77 -1.55
N PHE A 109 3.60 -11.84 -2.05
CA PHE A 109 4.92 -11.61 -1.48
C PHE A 109 4.85 -11.08 -0.05
N THR A 110 3.94 -10.15 0.24
CA THR A 110 3.65 -9.69 1.60
C THR A 110 3.18 -10.85 2.47
N ALA A 111 2.30 -11.71 1.95
CA ALA A 111 1.81 -12.88 2.67
C ALA A 111 2.92 -13.86 3.04
N VAL A 112 3.83 -14.14 2.11
CA VAL A 112 5.00 -15.00 2.37
C VAL A 112 5.97 -14.34 3.35
N ALA A 113 6.18 -13.02 3.24
CA ALA A 113 7.05 -12.29 4.17
C ALA A 113 6.52 -12.31 5.60
N VAL A 114 5.21 -12.12 5.75
CA VAL A 114 4.52 -12.12 7.06
C VAL A 114 4.30 -13.53 7.59
N ALA A 115 4.20 -14.55 6.74
CA ALA A 115 4.11 -15.96 7.18
C ALA A 115 5.31 -16.37 8.05
N ASN A 116 6.49 -15.79 7.81
CA ASN A 116 7.68 -16.00 8.63
C ASN A 116 7.67 -15.24 9.96
N ARG A 117 6.84 -14.20 10.11
CA ARG A 117 6.73 -13.35 11.32
C ARG A 117 5.44 -13.57 12.13
N ALA A 118 4.48 -14.31 11.58
CA ALA A 118 3.16 -14.61 12.16
C ALA A 118 2.25 -13.39 12.45
N ASP A 119 2.45 -12.26 11.73
CA ASP A 119 1.66 -11.03 11.90
C ASP A 119 0.35 -11.03 11.10
N PHE A 120 -0.56 -11.96 11.43
CA PHE A 120 -1.85 -12.10 10.74
C PHE A 120 -2.72 -10.82 10.66
N PRO A 121 -2.78 -9.95 11.68
CA PRO A 121 -3.60 -8.73 11.60
C PRO A 121 -3.11 -7.76 10.51
N LEU A 122 -1.79 -7.66 10.31
CA LEU A 122 -1.21 -6.81 9.28
C LEU A 122 -1.63 -7.30 7.89
N LEU A 123 -1.50 -8.60 7.66
CA LEU A 123 -1.92 -9.26 6.42
C LEU A 123 -3.40 -9.08 6.11
N LEU A 124 -4.26 -9.24 7.11
CA LEU A 124 -5.70 -9.09 6.93
C LEU A 124 -6.09 -7.66 6.59
N SER A 125 -5.45 -6.67 7.24
CA SER A 125 -5.72 -5.25 6.99
C SER A 125 -5.34 -4.81 5.57
N ASP A 126 -4.26 -5.38 5.03
CA ASP A 126 -3.79 -5.11 3.67
C ASP A 126 -4.77 -5.65 2.62
N LEU A 127 -5.12 -6.94 2.73
CA LEU A 127 -6.06 -7.61 1.81
C LEU A 127 -7.47 -7.01 1.86
N LEU A 128 -7.99 -6.74 3.06
CA LEU A 128 -9.31 -6.13 3.22
C LEU A 128 -9.31 -4.67 2.76
N GLY A 129 -8.24 -3.92 3.05
CA GLY A 129 -8.11 -2.53 2.62
C GLY A 129 -8.15 -2.40 1.10
N GLY A 130 -7.35 -3.20 0.41
CA GLY A 130 -7.30 -3.20 -1.06
C GLY A 130 -8.64 -3.58 -1.70
N SER A 131 -9.26 -4.67 -1.23
CA SER A 131 -10.55 -5.14 -1.77
C SER A 131 -11.70 -4.14 -1.53
N VAL A 132 -11.77 -3.53 -0.35
CA VAL A 132 -12.76 -2.48 -0.05
C VAL A 132 -12.53 -1.26 -0.92
N PHE A 133 -11.28 -0.84 -1.12
CA PHE A 133 -10.96 0.31 -1.97
C PHE A 133 -11.40 0.10 -3.43
N ILE A 134 -11.08 -1.07 -4.01
CA ILE A 134 -11.44 -1.39 -5.41
C ILE A 134 -12.97 -1.45 -5.57
N THR A 135 -13.67 -2.11 -4.65
CA THR A 135 -15.13 -2.29 -4.75
C THR A 135 -15.93 -1.02 -4.48
N THR A 136 -15.42 -0.11 -3.66
CA THR A 136 -16.13 1.14 -3.33
C THR A 136 -15.74 2.31 -4.22
N VAL A 137 -14.44 2.60 -4.31
CA VAL A 137 -13.93 3.79 -5.00
C VAL A 137 -13.80 3.54 -6.49
N VAL A 138 -13.10 2.47 -6.90
CA VAL A 138 -12.82 2.21 -8.32
C VAL A 138 -14.09 1.83 -9.07
N LEU A 139 -14.84 0.85 -8.57
CA LEU A 139 -16.11 0.45 -9.17
C LEU A 139 -17.13 1.60 -9.17
N GLY A 140 -17.19 2.38 -8.08
CA GLY A 140 -18.04 3.57 -8.01
C GLY A 140 -17.69 4.62 -9.08
N ALA A 141 -16.40 4.91 -9.27
CA ALA A 141 -15.94 5.83 -10.29
C ALA A 141 -16.21 5.34 -11.72
N VAL A 142 -15.98 4.05 -11.99
CA VAL A 142 -16.26 3.44 -13.31
C VAL A 142 -17.76 3.45 -13.61
N ALA A 143 -18.60 3.07 -12.64
CA ALA A 143 -20.05 3.11 -12.80
C ALA A 143 -20.56 4.53 -13.04
N TRP A 144 -20.00 5.52 -12.33
CA TRP A 144 -20.30 6.93 -12.55
C TRP A 144 -19.93 7.38 -13.96
N TYR A 145 -18.71 7.08 -14.41
CA TYR A 145 -18.24 7.46 -15.74
C TYR A 145 -19.03 6.77 -16.86
N ALA A 146 -19.36 5.49 -16.70
CA ALA A 146 -20.15 4.72 -17.67
C ALA A 146 -21.60 5.22 -17.82
N ASN A 147 -22.14 5.87 -16.79
CA ASN A 147 -23.50 6.43 -16.80
C ASN A 147 -23.53 7.95 -17.05
N ALA A 148 -22.38 8.59 -17.27
CA ALA A 148 -22.34 10.01 -17.61
C ALA A 148 -22.87 10.23 -19.04
N PRO A 149 -23.79 11.19 -19.28
CA PRO A 149 -24.25 11.51 -20.63
C PRO A 149 -23.07 12.04 -21.48
N PRO A 150 -23.07 11.78 -22.80
CA PRO A 150 -22.00 12.20 -23.72
C PRO A 150 -21.88 13.72 -23.86
#